data_AF-A0A661IM13-F1
#
_entry.id   AF-A0A661IM13-F1
#
_cell.length_a   1.000
_cell.length_b   1.000
_cell.length_c   1.000
_cell.angle_alpha   90.00
_cell.angle_beta   90.00
_cell.angle_gamma   90.00
#
_symmetry.space_group_name_H-M   'P 1'
#
loop_
_entity.id
_entity.type
_entity.pdbx_description
1 polymer ?
#
loop_
_entity_poly.entity_id
_entity_poly.type
_entity_poly.pdbx_seq_one_letter_code
_entity_poly.pdbx_strand_id
1 'polypeptide(L)'
;MNDFKYAVGVALLCDYANRRDNYNEMVERLEDHIDRWENNIDKIKNAQDRANDNIYKNKDRLEKTENFYNNLHSYKTEQWLEKQEWAKDNHKSEDVQESARQNIKKHYEKIESVESQIERLRTWINEDYEKIDSMNDSINDIESKISSAQSRIE
;
A
#
# COMPACT_ATOMS: atom_id res chain seq x y z
N MET A 1 66.35 -22.05 26.90
CA MET A 1 65.78 -22.13 25.53
C MET A 1 64.41 -22.81 25.48
N ASN A 2 64.14 -23.84 26.29
CA ASN A 2 62.82 -24.50 26.31
C ASN A 2 61.70 -23.60 26.89
N ASP A 3 61.99 -22.79 27.90
CA ASP A 3 60.98 -21.91 28.54
C ASP A 3 60.47 -20.80 27.61
N PHE A 4 61.34 -20.26 26.75
CA PHE A 4 60.94 -19.23 25.78
C PHE A 4 60.02 -19.82 24.69
N LYS A 5 60.35 -21.01 24.16
CA LYS A 5 59.50 -21.70 23.18
C LYS A 5 58.14 -22.05 23.78
N TYR A 6 58.12 -22.47 25.04
CA TYR A 6 56.88 -22.74 25.78
C TYR A 6 56.05 -21.46 25.96
N ALA A 7 56.65 -20.36 26.41
CA ALA A 7 55.97 -19.07 26.58
C ALA A 7 55.39 -18.53 25.26
N VAL A 8 56.12 -18.65 24.15
CA VAL A 8 55.63 -18.27 22.81
C VAL A 8 54.46 -19.17 22.39
N GLY A 9 54.55 -20.48 22.64
CA GLY A 9 53.46 -21.43 22.34
C GLY A 9 52.17 -21.10 23.11
N VAL A 10 52.29 -20.81 24.41
CA VAL A 10 51.15 -20.39 25.25
C VAL A 10 50.56 -19.07 24.77
N ALA A 11 51.40 -18.08 24.44
CA ALA A 11 50.93 -16.78 23.94
C ALA A 11 50.16 -16.91 22.61
N LEU A 12 50.63 -17.75 21.68
CA LEU A 12 49.93 -18.03 20.42
C LEU A 12 48.59 -18.74 20.65
N LEU A 13 48.51 -19.67 21.60
CA LEU A 13 47.26 -20.33 21.95
C LEU A 13 46.25 -19.35 22.57
N CYS A 14 46.70 -18.45 23.44
CA CYS A 14 45.87 -17.40 24.02
C CYS A 14 45.36 -16.41 22.97
N ASP A 15 46.22 -15.96 22.04
CA ASP A 15 45.81 -15.09 20.93
C ASP A 15 44.78 -15.77 20.01
N TYR A 16 45.00 -17.05 19.69
CA TYR A 16 44.04 -17.83 18.92
C TYR A 16 42.68 -17.95 19.62
N ALA A 17 42.68 -18.25 20.92
CA ALA A 17 41.44 -18.31 21.72
C ALA A 17 40.68 -16.98 21.70
N ASN A 18 41.38 -15.87 21.96
CA ASN A 18 40.76 -14.54 21.94
C ASN A 18 40.16 -14.18 20.57
N ARG A 19 40.86 -14.51 19.47
CA ARG A 19 40.33 -14.26 18.12
C ARG A 19 39.11 -15.11 17.83
N ARG A 20 39.11 -16.37 18.28
CA ARG A 20 37.97 -17.27 18.14
C ARG A 20 36.77 -16.76 18.93
N ASP A 21 36.96 -16.31 20.16
CA ASP A 21 35.88 -15.79 21.00
C ASP A 21 35.29 -14.51 20.40
N ASN A 22 36.14 -13.58 19.94
CA ASN A 22 35.70 -12.37 19.23
C ASN A 22 34.91 -12.69 17.94
N TYR A 23 35.33 -13.72 17.20
CA TYR A 23 34.62 -14.19 16.02
C TYR A 23 33.24 -14.75 16.38
N ASN A 24 33.16 -15.60 17.41
CA ASN A 24 31.88 -16.15 17.88
C ASN A 24 30.92 -15.04 18.33
N GLU A 25 31.40 -14.05 19.10
CA GLU A 25 30.58 -12.90 19.50
C GLU A 25 30.08 -12.08 18.31
N MET A 26 30.91 -11.93 17.27
CA MET A 26 30.50 -11.26 16.03
C MET A 26 29.41 -12.05 15.32
N VAL A 27 29.58 -13.37 15.18
CA VAL A 27 28.60 -14.27 14.55
C VAL A 27 27.27 -14.19 15.28
N GLU A 28 27.26 -14.36 16.62
CA GLU A 28 26.04 -14.27 17.43
C GLU A 28 25.30 -12.95 17.21
N ARG A 29 26.01 -11.83 17.15
CA ARG A 29 25.40 -10.51 16.88
C ARG A 29 24.83 -10.41 15.47
N LEU A 30 25.49 -10.99 14.48
CA LEU A 30 25.01 -10.97 13.09
C LEU A 30 23.78 -11.86 12.92
N GLU A 31 23.75 -13.03 13.55
CA GLU A 31 22.58 -13.91 13.61
C GLU A 31 21.39 -13.19 14.27
N ASP A 32 21.60 -12.55 15.41
CA ASP A 32 20.59 -11.71 16.09
C ASP A 32 20.03 -10.59 15.19
N HIS A 33 20.88 -9.99 14.34
CA HIS A 33 20.46 -8.97 13.40
C HIS A 33 19.64 -9.56 12.25
N ILE A 34 20.04 -10.70 11.71
CA ILE A 34 19.32 -11.43 10.65
C ILE A 34 17.91 -11.77 11.15
N ASP A 35 17.76 -12.37 12.32
CA ASP A 35 16.46 -12.74 12.89
C ASP A 35 15.51 -11.53 13.01
N ARG A 36 16.05 -10.38 13.43
CA ARG A 36 15.26 -9.13 13.54
C ARG A 36 14.85 -8.58 12.18
N TRP A 37 15.73 -8.69 11.19
CA TRP A 37 15.47 -8.26 9.83
C TRP A 37 14.44 -9.15 9.14
N GLU A 38 14.53 -10.46 9.29
CA GLU A 38 13.53 -11.42 8.79
C GLU A 38 12.14 -11.14 9.39
N ASN A 39 12.07 -10.93 10.72
CA ASN A 39 10.83 -10.55 11.39
C ASN A 39 10.26 -9.22 10.85
N ASN A 40 11.13 -8.25 10.51
CA ASN A 40 10.67 -7.00 9.90
C ASN A 40 10.13 -7.21 8.49
N ILE A 41 10.75 -8.08 7.68
CA ILE A 41 10.23 -8.46 6.36
C ILE A 41 8.83 -9.06 6.51
N ASP A 42 8.62 -9.97 7.46
CA ASP A 42 7.31 -10.57 7.69
C ASP A 42 6.25 -9.54 8.05
N LYS A 43 6.58 -8.55 8.89
CA LYS A 43 5.66 -7.44 9.21
C LYS A 43 5.32 -6.60 7.99
N ILE A 44 6.30 -6.34 7.12
CA ILE A 44 6.08 -5.58 5.88
C ILE A 44 5.19 -6.39 4.93
N LYS A 45 5.45 -7.69 4.73
CA LYS A 45 4.60 -8.56 3.92
C LYS A 45 3.15 -8.58 4.41
N ASN A 46 2.94 -8.69 5.72
CA ASN A 46 1.60 -8.58 6.32
C ASN A 46 0.94 -7.22 6.04
N ALA A 47 1.71 -6.13 5.98
CA ALA A 47 1.19 -4.82 5.62
C ALA A 47 0.85 -4.72 4.12
N GLN A 48 1.65 -5.33 3.25
CA GLN A 48 1.36 -5.45 1.81
C GLN A 48 0.07 -6.22 1.56
N ASP A 49 -0.15 -7.33 2.27
CA ASP A 49 -1.40 -8.10 2.16
C ASP A 49 -2.63 -7.24 2.50
N ARG A 50 -2.54 -6.42 3.55
CA ARG A 50 -3.63 -5.49 3.91
C ARG A 50 -3.83 -4.39 2.87
N ALA A 51 -2.75 -3.87 2.28
CA ALA A 51 -2.84 -2.88 1.21
C ALA A 51 -3.49 -3.49 -0.05
N ASN A 52 -3.10 -4.71 -0.42
CA ASN A 52 -3.74 -5.46 -1.50
C ASN A 52 -5.24 -5.68 -1.25
N ASP A 53 -5.62 -6.11 -0.05
CA ASP A 53 -7.03 -6.26 0.35
C ASP A 53 -7.81 -4.95 0.20
N ASN A 54 -7.22 -3.82 0.58
CA ASN A 54 -7.83 -2.50 0.45
C ASN A 54 -8.01 -2.12 -1.03
N ILE A 55 -7.01 -2.37 -1.87
CA ILE A 55 -7.09 -2.17 -3.31
C ILE A 55 -8.25 -2.98 -3.90
N TYR A 56 -8.36 -4.26 -3.57
CA TYR A 56 -9.46 -5.10 -4.05
C TYR A 56 -10.83 -4.56 -3.64
N LYS A 57 -11.01 -4.18 -2.37
CA LYS A 57 -12.26 -3.60 -1.87
C LYS A 57 -12.57 -2.26 -2.54
N ASN A 58 -11.58 -1.41 -2.74
CA ASN A 58 -11.77 -0.11 -3.37
C ASN A 58 -12.05 -0.24 -4.87
N LYS A 59 -11.48 -1.23 -5.56
CA LYS A 59 -11.83 -1.55 -6.96
C LYS A 59 -13.27 -2.03 -7.11
N ASP A 60 -13.73 -2.91 -6.22
CA ASP A 60 -15.15 -3.35 -6.20
C ASP A 60 -16.11 -2.18 -5.94
N ARG A 61 -15.75 -1.29 -5.00
CA ARG A 61 -16.52 -0.05 -4.76
C ARG A 61 -16.52 0.87 -5.98
N LEU A 62 -15.36 1.05 -6.61
CA LEU A 62 -15.20 1.87 -7.80
C LEU A 62 -16.08 1.36 -8.94
N GLU A 63 -16.05 0.06 -9.22
CA GLU A 63 -16.89 -0.58 -10.24
C GLU A 63 -18.39 -0.33 -9.97
N LYS A 64 -18.84 -0.52 -8.73
CA LYS A 64 -20.24 -0.25 -8.35
C LYS A 64 -20.61 1.22 -8.53
N THR A 65 -19.72 2.14 -8.16
CA THR A 65 -19.94 3.58 -8.32
C THR A 65 -19.92 3.99 -9.79
N GLU A 66 -19.03 3.45 -10.61
CA GLU A 66 -19.00 3.68 -12.06
C GLU A 66 -20.25 3.13 -12.75
N ASN A 67 -20.73 1.95 -12.34
CA ASN A 67 -22.01 1.42 -12.81
C ASN A 67 -23.18 2.34 -12.43
N PHE A 68 -23.17 2.88 -11.22
CA PHE A 68 -24.17 3.86 -10.80
C PHE A 68 -24.10 5.15 -11.62
N TYR A 69 -22.89 5.67 -11.87
CA TYR A 69 -22.65 6.81 -12.75
C TYR A 69 -23.19 6.58 -14.17
N ASN A 70 -22.92 5.40 -14.73
CA ASN A 70 -23.43 5.01 -16.06
C ASN A 70 -24.95 4.93 -16.08
N ASN A 71 -25.60 4.51 -14.98
CA ASN A 71 -27.05 4.52 -14.87
C ASN A 71 -27.63 5.95 -14.85
N LEU A 72 -26.93 6.90 -14.21
CA LEU A 72 -27.31 8.31 -14.28
C LEU A 72 -27.24 8.87 -15.71
N HIS A 73 -26.33 8.34 -16.52
CA HIS A 73 -26.18 8.67 -17.95
C HIS A 73 -26.87 7.67 -18.88
N SER A 74 -27.77 6.83 -18.37
CA SER A 74 -28.47 5.89 -19.23
C SER A 74 -29.47 6.62 -20.12
N TYR A 75 -29.74 6.06 -21.31
CA TYR A 75 -30.74 6.59 -22.23
C TYR A 75 -32.10 6.89 -21.58
N LYS A 76 -32.54 6.03 -20.65
CA LYS A 76 -33.81 6.26 -19.92
C LYS A 76 -33.75 7.50 -19.03
N THR A 77 -32.60 7.71 -18.38
CA THR A 77 -32.38 8.89 -17.52
C THR A 77 -32.28 10.15 -18.36
N GLU A 78 -31.60 10.09 -19.51
CA GLU A 78 -31.53 11.19 -20.48
C GLU A 78 -32.91 11.56 -21.00
N GLN A 79 -33.73 10.59 -21.42
CA GLN A 79 -35.12 10.85 -21.82
C GLN A 79 -35.97 11.44 -20.69
N TRP A 80 -35.72 11.03 -19.45
CA TRP A 80 -36.42 11.61 -18.30
C TRP A 80 -35.98 13.06 -18.08
N LEU A 81 -34.69 13.37 -18.19
CA LEU A 81 -34.15 14.72 -18.12
C LEU A 81 -34.71 15.61 -19.22
N GLU A 82 -34.75 15.14 -20.47
CA GLU A 82 -35.36 15.88 -21.59
C GLU A 82 -36.81 16.27 -21.30
N LYS A 83 -37.58 15.39 -20.66
CA LYS A 83 -38.95 15.72 -20.22
C LYS A 83 -38.98 16.76 -19.12
N GLN A 84 -38.04 16.70 -18.16
CA GLN A 84 -37.92 17.74 -17.14
C GLN A 84 -37.55 19.09 -17.77
N GLU A 85 -36.58 19.10 -18.69
CA GLU A 85 -36.13 20.30 -19.41
C GLU A 85 -37.28 20.92 -20.19
N TRP A 86 -38.05 20.10 -20.91
CA TRP A 86 -39.25 20.59 -21.59
C TRP A 86 -40.28 21.16 -20.60
N ALA A 87 -40.56 20.47 -19.49
CA ALA A 87 -41.54 20.90 -18.50
C ALA A 87 -41.12 22.19 -17.79
N LYS A 88 -39.83 22.37 -17.53
CA LYS A 88 -39.24 23.59 -16.95
C LYS A 88 -39.61 24.85 -17.74
N ASP A 89 -39.60 24.77 -19.07
CA ASP A 89 -39.74 25.94 -19.93
C ASP A 89 -41.15 26.08 -20.56
N ASN A 90 -41.85 24.95 -20.74
CA ASN A 90 -43.09 24.92 -21.55
C ASN A 90 -44.34 24.54 -20.77
N HIS A 91 -44.21 24.07 -19.52
CA HIS A 91 -45.37 23.66 -18.75
C HIS A 91 -46.20 24.87 -18.29
N LYS A 92 -47.53 24.75 -18.27
CA LYS A 92 -48.43 25.87 -17.96
C LYS A 92 -48.49 26.26 -16.48
N SER A 93 -48.10 25.35 -15.60
CA SER A 93 -48.11 25.53 -14.14
C SER A 93 -46.69 25.80 -13.66
N GLU A 94 -46.52 26.91 -12.94
CA GLU A 94 -45.25 27.35 -12.35
C GLU A 94 -44.73 26.34 -11.32
N ASP A 95 -45.61 25.73 -10.52
CA ASP A 95 -45.22 24.67 -9.57
C ASP A 95 -44.55 23.47 -10.27
N VAL A 96 -45.04 23.09 -11.45
CA VAL A 96 -44.45 22.00 -12.23
C VAL A 96 -43.13 22.43 -12.85
N GLN A 97 -43.02 23.68 -13.32
CA GLN A 97 -41.75 24.22 -13.82
C GLN A 97 -40.68 24.21 -12.71
N GLU A 98 -41.03 24.67 -11.51
CA GLU A 98 -40.11 24.71 -10.38
C GLU A 98 -39.73 23.31 -9.90
N SER A 99 -40.69 22.39 -9.83
CA SER A 99 -40.40 20.98 -9.54
C SER A 99 -39.44 20.37 -10.56
N ALA A 100 -39.62 20.66 -11.86
CA ALA A 100 -38.71 20.21 -12.91
C ALA A 100 -37.29 20.80 -12.74
N ARG A 101 -37.16 22.11 -12.44
CA ARG A 101 -35.87 22.75 -12.12
C ARG A 101 -35.16 22.06 -10.97
N GLN A 102 -35.89 21.78 -9.89
CA GLN A 102 -35.34 21.11 -8.72
C GLN A 102 -34.91 19.68 -9.02
N ASN A 103 -35.67 18.94 -9.82
CA ASN A 103 -35.33 17.58 -10.22
C ASN A 103 -34.06 17.54 -11.08
N ILE A 104 -33.94 18.45 -12.06
CA ILE A 104 -32.75 18.62 -12.89
C ILE A 104 -31.54 18.94 -12.01
N LYS A 105 -31.68 19.94 -11.12
CA LYS A 105 -30.62 20.35 -10.19
C LYS A 105 -30.14 19.18 -9.33
N LYS A 106 -31.06 18.46 -8.68
CA LYS A 106 -30.73 17.29 -7.84
C LYS A 106 -30.03 16.18 -8.62
N HIS A 107 -30.39 16.00 -9.90
CA HIS A 107 -29.75 15.02 -10.75
C HIS A 107 -28.28 15.39 -11.00
N TYR A 108 -27.99 16.63 -11.38
CA TYR A 108 -26.61 17.10 -11.60
C TYR A 108 -25.79 17.11 -10.30
N GLU A 109 -26.36 17.51 -9.18
CA GLU A 109 -25.70 17.41 -7.86
C GLU A 109 -25.32 15.96 -7.53
N LYS A 110 -26.16 15.00 -7.94
CA LYS A 110 -25.88 13.57 -7.74
C LYS A 110 -24.75 13.09 -8.65
N ILE A 111 -24.68 13.56 -9.90
CA ILE A 111 -23.56 13.28 -10.81
C ILE A 111 -22.26 13.78 -10.18
N GLU A 112 -22.20 15.05 -9.80
CA GLU A 112 -21.00 15.67 -9.21
C GLU A 112 -20.53 14.93 -7.94
N SER A 113 -21.47 14.53 -7.08
CA SER A 113 -21.17 13.74 -5.89
C SER A 113 -20.57 12.37 -6.23
N VAL A 114 -21.04 11.72 -7.29
CA VAL A 114 -20.58 10.39 -7.71
C VAL A 114 -19.21 10.50 -8.39
N GLU A 115 -18.99 11.50 -9.24
CA GLU A 115 -17.68 11.79 -9.84
C GLU A 115 -16.62 12.02 -8.75
N SER A 116 -16.97 12.81 -7.74
CA SER A 116 -16.09 13.05 -6.58
C SER A 116 -15.76 11.76 -5.82
N GLN A 117 -16.71 10.81 -5.73
CA GLN A 117 -16.47 9.51 -5.11
C GLN A 117 -15.56 8.62 -5.97
N ILE A 118 -15.77 8.61 -7.29
CA ILE A 118 -14.92 7.89 -8.25
C ILE A 118 -13.48 8.37 -8.13
N GLU A 119 -13.26 9.68 -8.13
CA GLU A 119 -11.92 10.26 -8.05
C GLU A 119 -11.23 9.86 -6.75
N ARG A 120 -11.90 9.99 -5.61
CA ARG A 120 -11.35 9.57 -4.31
C ARG A 120 -10.98 8.09 -4.26
N LEU A 121 -11.82 7.21 -4.82
CA LEU A 121 -11.54 5.78 -4.87
C LEU A 121 -10.29 5.50 -5.73
N ARG A 122 -10.16 6.17 -6.88
CA ARG A 122 -8.97 6.08 -7.73
C ARG A 122 -7.72 6.57 -7.00
N THR A 123 -7.81 7.69 -6.28
CA THR A 123 -6.71 8.20 -5.45
C THR A 123 -6.28 7.18 -4.40
N TRP A 124 -7.21 6.63 -3.61
CA TRP A 124 -6.87 5.64 -2.57
C TRP A 124 -6.26 4.36 -3.14
N ILE A 125 -6.74 3.90 -4.30
CA ILE A 125 -6.15 2.75 -4.99
C ILE A 125 -4.69 3.04 -5.36
N ASN A 126 -4.41 4.23 -5.92
CA ASN A 126 -3.06 4.62 -6.30
C ASN A 126 -2.14 4.77 -5.07
N GLU A 127 -2.62 5.41 -4.01
CA GLU A 127 -1.86 5.55 -2.75
C GLU A 127 -1.49 4.18 -2.15
N ASP A 128 -2.39 3.19 -2.20
CA ASP A 128 -2.08 1.84 -1.72
C ASP A 128 -1.08 1.11 -2.62
N TYR A 129 -1.10 1.34 -3.94
CA TYR A 129 -0.06 0.84 -4.85
C TYR A 129 1.31 1.47 -4.53
N GLU A 130 1.38 2.78 -4.34
CA GLU A 130 2.63 3.46 -3.97
C GLU A 130 3.20 2.97 -2.63
N LYS A 131 2.33 2.70 -1.65
CA LYS A 131 2.74 2.07 -0.38
C LYS A 131 3.35 0.69 -0.61
N ILE A 132 2.74 -0.14 -1.47
CA ILE A 132 3.26 -1.47 -1.79
C ILE A 132 4.64 -1.37 -2.44
N ASP A 133 4.85 -0.42 -3.35
CA ASP A 133 6.15 -0.19 -3.99
C ASP A 133 7.21 0.21 -2.97
N SER A 134 6.90 1.16 -2.08
CA SER A 134 7.80 1.55 -0.98
C SER A 134 8.12 0.40 -0.01
N MET A 135 7.14 -0.47 0.25
CA MET A 135 7.34 -1.69 1.03
C MET A 135 8.26 -2.68 0.32
N ASN A 136 8.12 -2.86 -1.00
CA ASN A 136 9.00 -3.71 -1.80
C ASN A 136 10.45 -3.20 -1.75
N ASP A 137 10.67 -1.89 -1.89
CA ASP A 137 12.00 -1.29 -1.77
C ASP A 137 12.62 -1.53 -0.38
N SER A 138 11.79 -1.43 0.66
CA SER A 138 12.22 -1.69 2.04
C SER A 138 12.60 -3.16 2.24
N ILE A 139 11.84 -4.10 1.67
CA ILE A 139 12.17 -5.53 1.71
C ILE A 139 13.50 -5.77 1.00
N ASN A 140 13.70 -5.24 -0.21
CA ASN A 140 14.92 -5.41 -0.99
C ASN A 140 16.17 -4.92 -0.23
N ASP A 141 16.08 -3.76 0.44
CA ASP A 141 17.17 -3.22 1.28
C ASP A 141 17.48 -4.14 2.47
N ILE A 142 16.44 -4.67 3.14
CA ILE A 142 16.62 -5.59 4.26
C ILE A 142 17.21 -6.93 3.79
N GLU A 143 16.73 -7.48 2.68
CA GLU A 143 17.29 -8.70 2.08
C GLU A 143 18.77 -8.53 1.72
N SER A 144 19.16 -7.37 1.18
CA SER A 144 20.57 -7.05 0.91
C SER A 144 21.43 -7.03 2.18
N LYS A 145 20.89 -6.49 3.29
CA LYS A 145 21.56 -6.50 4.60
C LYS A 145 21.71 -7.92 5.15
N ILE A 146 20.68 -8.74 5.03
CA ILE A 146 20.71 -10.16 5.42
C ILE A 146 21.80 -10.88 4.64
N SER A 147 21.81 -10.78 3.31
CA SER A 147 22.83 -11.44 2.48
C SER A 147 24.26 -10.99 2.84
N SER A 148 24.44 -9.69 3.12
CA SER A 148 25.73 -9.15 3.55
C SER A 148 26.18 -9.68 4.92
N ALA A 149 25.25 -9.89 5.86
CA ALA A 149 25.55 -10.46 7.16
C ALA A 149 25.85 -11.96 7.05
N GLN A 150 25.07 -12.71 6.27
CA GLN A 150 25.30 -14.13 6.00
C GLN A 150 26.68 -14.38 5.39
N SER A 151 27.08 -13.58 4.39
CA SER A 151 28.42 -13.67 3.79
C SER A 151 29.58 -13.34 4.75
N ARG A 152 29.32 -12.73 5.91
CA ARG A 152 30.35 -12.47 6.94
C ARG A 152 30.42 -13.57 8.00
N ILE A 153 29.38 -14.39 8.09
CA ILE A 153 29.32 -15.57 8.95
C ILE A 153 29.95 -16.78 8.26
N GLU A 154 29.73 -16.89 6.94
CA GLU A 154 30.38 -17.87 6.05
C GLU A 154 31.89 -17.63 5.87
#